data_AF-A0A1S1JW96-F1
#
_entry.id   AF-A0A1S1JW96-F1
#
_cell.length_a   1.000
_cell.length_b   1.000
_cell.length_c   1.000
_cell.angle_alpha   90.00
_cell.angle_beta   90.00
_cell.angle_gamma   90.00
#
_symmetry.space_group_name_H-M   'P 1'
#
loop_
_entity.id
_entity.type
_entity.pdbx_description
1 polymer ?
#
loop_
_entity_poly.entity_id
_entity_poly.type
_entity_poly.pdbx_seq_one_letter_code
_entity_poly.pdbx_strand_id
1 'polypeptide(L)' 'MYVDIAVNSELIAGVAITRTTSGGEQPDSTNTYRWTYARNGDTAVGFVEHRYGNGAIALAHKVLGEIAERHRIAQETNP' A
#
# COMPACT_ATOMS: atom_id res chain seq x y z
N MET A 1 -4.74 0.18 8.74
CA MET A 1 -3.30 -0.07 8.97
C MET A 1 -2.53 1.11 8.42
N TYR A 2 -1.44 1.50 9.07
CA TYR A 2 -0.56 2.56 8.61
C TYR A 2 0.87 2.04 8.49
N VAL A 3 1.58 2.48 7.46
CA VAL A 3 3.00 2.19 7.24
C VAL A 3 3.72 3.51 7.09
N ASP A 4 4.63 3.78 8.02
CA ASP A 4 5.50 4.96 7.98
C ASP A 4 6.84 4.57 7.35
N ILE A 5 7.30 5.38 6.41
CA ILE A 5 8.59 5.20 5.75
C ILE A 5 9.51 6.31 6.25
N ALA A 6 10.51 5.92 7.02
CA ALA A 6 11.48 6.83 7.60
C ALA A 6 12.91 6.40 7.30
N VAL A 7 13.80 7.37 7.07
CA VAL A 7 15.24 7.17 6.90
C VAL A 7 15.94 8.09 7.88
N ASN A 8 16.89 7.57 8.66
CA ASN A 8 17.56 8.34 9.73
C ASN A 8 16.58 9.01 10.70
N SER A 9 15.48 8.33 11.03
CA SER A 9 14.39 8.85 11.88
C SER A 9 13.61 10.04 11.31
N GLU A 10 13.87 10.45 10.08
CA GLU A 10 13.09 11.45 9.36
C GLU A 10 11.99 10.75 8.55
N LEU A 11 10.73 11.14 8.79
CA LEU A 11 9.58 10.62 8.05
C LEU A 11 9.57 11.20 6.64
N ILE A 12 9.71 10.34 5.63
CA ILE A 12 9.78 10.75 4.22
C ILE A 12 8.47 10.48 3.46
N ALA A 13 7.67 9.51 3.91
CA ALA A 13 6.39 9.19 3.31
C ALA A 13 5.52 8.35 4.26
N GLY A 14 4.21 8.33 3.99
CA GLY A 14 3.26 7.49 4.72
C GLY A 14 2.33 6.73 3.76
N VAL A 15 1.89 5.54 4.18
CA VAL A 15 0.88 4.75 3.50
C VAL A 15 -0.27 4.42 4.45
N ALA A 16 -1.46 4.89 4.12
CA ALA A 16 -2.70 4.47 4.77
C ALA A 16 -3.31 3.29 4.00
N ILE A 17 -3.67 2.20 4.69
CA ILE A 17 -4.28 1.01 4.09
C ILE A 17 -5.58 0.69 4.83
N THR A 18 -6.68 0.72 4.07
CA THR A 18 -8.04 0.55 4.58
C THR A 18 -8.77 -0.53 3.80
N ARG A 19 -9.39 -1.47 4.51
CA ARG A 19 -10.26 -2.48 3.88
C ARG A 19 -11.51 -1.78 3.34
N THR A 20 -11.83 -1.96 2.06
CA THR A 20 -13.02 -1.38 1.42
C THR A 20 -14.12 -2.39 1.16
N THR A 21 -13.74 -3.63 0.88
CA THR A 21 -14.68 -4.74 0.68
C THR A 21 -14.24 -5.91 1.55
N SER A 22 -15.19 -6.49 2.30
CA SER A 22 -14.91 -7.59 3.22
C SER A 22 -15.37 -8.92 2.65
N GLY A 23 -14.44 -9.82 2.35
CA GLY A 23 -14.70 -11.25 2.19
C GLY A 23 -14.71 -12.00 3.53
N GLY A 24 -14.47 -11.30 4.65
CA GLY A 24 -14.45 -11.83 6.00
C GLY A 24 -13.08 -11.78 6.69
N GLU A 25 -13.05 -12.26 7.92
CA GLU A 25 -11.86 -12.34 8.79
C GLU A 25 -11.37 -13.78 8.97
N GLN A 26 -11.88 -14.70 8.15
CA GLN A 26 -11.37 -16.06 8.11
C GLN A 26 -10.03 -16.08 7.37
N PRO A 27 -9.11 -17.02 7.68
CA PRO A 27 -7.80 -17.06 7.05
C PRO A 27 -7.84 -17.08 5.51
N ASP A 28 -8.82 -17.73 4.90
CA ASP A 28 -8.96 -17.81 3.45
C ASP A 28 -9.80 -16.68 2.82
N SER A 29 -10.37 -15.78 3.62
CA SER A 29 -11.12 -14.62 3.13
C SER A 29 -10.22 -13.67 2.35
N THR A 30 -10.48 -13.52 1.04
CA THR A 30 -9.88 -12.47 0.23
C THR A 30 -10.65 -11.16 0.43
N ASN A 31 -9.92 -10.09 0.72
CA ASN A 31 -10.48 -8.75 0.95
C ASN A 31 -9.84 -7.75 -0.02
N THR A 32 -10.57 -6.71 -0.38
CA THR A 32 -10.03 -5.58 -1.15
C THR A 32 -9.61 -4.47 -0.18
N TYR A 33 -8.39 -3.98 -0.37
CA TYR A 33 -7.80 -2.89 0.40
C TYR A 33 -7.50 -1.72 -0.51
N ARG A 34 -8.01 -0.54 -0.14
CA ARG A 34 -7.57 0.73 -0.70
C ARG A 34 -6.33 1.20 0.03
N TRP A 35 -5.34 1.66 -0.71
CA TRP A 35 -4.17 2.30 -0.15
C TRP A 35 -4.08 3.76 -0.60
N THR A 36 -3.46 4.60 0.22
CA THR A 36 -3.13 5.99 -0.10
C THR A 36 -1.70 6.24 0.33
N TYR A 37 -0.86 6.58 -0.64
CA TYR A 37 0.52 6.99 -0.45
C TYR A 37 0.59 8.51 -0.46
N ALA A 38 1.36 9.09 0.46
CA ALA A 38 1.61 10.51 0.53
C ALA A 38 3.11 10.79 0.74
N ARG A 39 3.67 11.68 -0.09
CA ARG A 39 5.06 12.16 -0.01
C ARG A 39 5.14 13.59 -0.52
N ASN A 40 5.67 14.52 0.28
CA ASN A 40 5.96 15.91 -0.14
C ASN A 40 4.80 16.65 -0.85
N GLY A 41 3.55 16.38 -0.46
CA GLY A 41 2.35 16.96 -1.09
C GLY A 41 1.81 16.16 -2.28
N ASP A 42 2.59 15.24 -2.84
CA ASP A 42 2.12 14.28 -3.83
C ASP A 42 1.34 13.17 -3.15
N THR A 43 0.23 12.78 -3.79
CA THR A 43 -0.60 11.67 -3.32
C THR A 43 -0.90 10.69 -4.44
N ALA A 44 -0.83 9.41 -4.12
CA ALA A 44 -1.21 8.33 -5.02
C ALA A 44 -2.18 7.38 -4.31
N VAL A 45 -3.11 6.82 -5.09
CA VAL A 45 -4.15 5.93 -4.58
C VAL A 45 -4.22 4.69 -5.45
N GLY A 46 -4.50 3.56 -4.83
CA GLY A 46 -4.81 2.34 -5.55
C GLY A 46 -5.50 1.30 -4.67
N PHE A 47 -5.65 0.12 -5.24
CA PHE A 47 -6.33 -1.00 -4.61
C PHE A 47 -5.51 -2.26 -4.78
N VAL A 48 -5.56 -3.14 -3.79
CA VAL A 48 -5.03 -4.50 -3.88
C VAL A 48 -6.02 -5.47 -3.26
N GLU A 49 -6.07 -6.68 -3.79
CA GLU A 49 -6.73 -7.80 -3.12
C GLU A 49 -5.72 -8.56 -2.26
N HIS A 50 -6.13 -9.02 -1.08
CA HIS A 50 -5.25 -9.77 -0.19
C HIS A 50 -6.03 -10.75 0.68
N ARG A 51 -5.49 -11.98 0.81
CA ARG A 51 -6.03 -13.00 1.71
C ARG A 51 -5.72 -12.64 3.15
N TYR A 52 -6.74 -12.60 4.01
CA TYR A 52 -6.60 -12.15 5.40
C TYR A 52 -5.58 -12.96 6.19
N GLY A 53 -5.57 -14.30 6.04
CA GLY A 53 -4.65 -15.20 6.73
C GLY A 53 -3.17 -15.03 6.38
N ASN A 54 -2.85 -14.34 5.29
CA ASN A 54 -1.45 -14.03 4.94
C ASN A 54 -0.86 -12.92 5.83
N GLY A 55 -1.69 -12.26 6.64
CA GLY A 55 -1.26 -11.29 7.64
C GLY A 55 -0.94 -9.90 7.08
N ALA A 56 -0.73 -8.98 8.03
CA ALA A 56 -0.56 -7.56 7.76
C ALA A 56 0.78 -7.21 7.09
N ILE A 57 1.87 -7.90 7.44
CA ILE A 57 3.20 -7.64 6.85
C ILE A 57 3.19 -7.98 5.35
N ALA A 58 2.62 -9.11 4.97
CA ALA A 58 2.50 -9.49 3.55
C ALA A 58 1.63 -8.49 2.76
N LEU A 59 0.56 -7.97 3.38
CA LEU A 59 -0.25 -6.90 2.80
C LEU A 59 0.57 -5.62 2.58
N ALA A 60 1.31 -5.18 3.61
CA ALA A 60 2.17 -4.00 3.52
C ALA A 60 3.22 -4.15 2.41
N HIS A 61 3.89 -5.31 2.34
CA HIS A 61 4.86 -5.62 1.29
C HIS A 61 4.23 -5.55 -0.11
N LYS A 62 3.04 -6.15 -0.29
CA LYS A 62 2.30 -6.08 -1.56
C LYS A 62 1.96 -4.65 -1.97
N VAL A 63 1.46 -3.84 -1.04
CA VAL A 63 1.11 -2.44 -1.29
C VAL A 63 2.35 -1.61 -1.64
N LEU A 64 3.44 -1.77 -0.91
CA LEU A 64 4.69 -1.06 -1.20
C LEU A 64 5.27 -1.44 -2.57
N GLY A 65 5.19 -2.72 -2.95
CA GLY A 65 5.59 -3.17 -4.29
C GLY A 65 4.78 -2.52 -5.40
N GLU A 66 3.46 -2.43 -5.23
CA GLU A 66 2.57 -1.77 -6.19
C GLU A 66 2.85 -0.25 -6.32
N ILE A 67 3.14 0.42 -5.20
CA ILE A 67 3.55 1.83 -5.20
C ILE A 67 4.88 2.00 -5.94
N ALA A 68 5.87 1.17 -5.64
CA ALA A 68 7.19 1.23 -6.27
C ALA A 68 7.11 1.04 -7.79
N GLU A 69 6.30 0.09 -8.25
CA GLU A 69 6.11 -0.16 -9.67
C GLU A 69 5.45 1.03 -10.38
N ARG A 70 4.44 1.65 -9.76
CA ARG A 70 3.81 2.87 -10.31
C ARG A 70 4.79 4.04 -10.42
N HIS A 71 5.66 4.22 -9.44
CA HIS A 71 6.70 5.24 -9.50
C HIS A 71 7.72 4.97 -10.62
N ARG A 72 8.13 3.71 -10.79
CA ARG A 72 9.02 3.29 -11.88
C ARG A 72 8.41 3.64 -13.25
N ILE A 73 7.15 3.26 -13.47
CA ILE A 73 6.43 3.56 -14.72
C ILE A 73 6.34 5.07 -14.95
N ALA A 74 5.96 5.85 -13.93
CA ALA A 74 5.84 7.30 -14.06
C ALA A 74 7.16 7.98 -14.46
N GLN A 75 8.29 7.50 -13.95
CA GLN A 75 9.63 7.99 -14.30
C GLN A 75 10.04 7.62 -15.72
N GLU A 76 9.60 6.47 -16.23
CA GLU A 76 9.89 6.04 -17.61
C GLU A 76 9.05 6.77 -18.65
N THR A 77 7.86 7.26 -18.27
CA THR A 77 6.92 7.92 -19.19
C THR A 77 7.06 9.45 -19.26
N ASN A 78 7.80 10.08 -18.35
CA ASN A 78 8.07 11.53 -18.35
C ASN A 78 9.58 11.80 -18.49
N PRO A 79 10.11 11.95 -19.72
CA PRO A 79 11.51 12.29 -19.99
C PRO A 79 11.85 13.76 -19.68
#